data_AF-A0A0F9IP04-F1
#
_entry.id   AF-A0A0F9IP04-F1
#
_cell.length_a   1.000
_cell.length_b   1.000
_cell.length_c   1.000
_cell.angle_alpha   90.00
_cell.angle_beta   90.00
_cell.angle_gamma   90.00
#
_symmetry.space_group_name_H-M   'P 1'
#
loop_
_entity.id
_entity.type
_entity.pdbx_description
1 polymer ?
#
loop_
_entity_poly.entity_id
_entity_poly.type
_entity_poly.pdbx_seq_one_letter_code
_entity_poly.pdbx_strand_id
1 'polypeptide(L)'
;MLPKCPKCNKKIEELRYYERVDNSLWFSVDENGEPNYEGGEIIYDGATDFDFCCPECSETLFTDEEKAIEFLKNKDELQELVKEKINKIKNGKRI
;
A
#
# COMPACT_ATOMS: atom_id res chain seq x y z
N MET A 1 -16.36 3.57 6.38
CA MET A 1 -16.16 2.12 6.63
C MET A 1 -14.76 1.74 6.20
N LEU A 2 -14.06 0.86 6.93
CA LEU A 2 -12.73 0.40 6.48
C LEU A 2 -12.86 -0.57 5.30
N PRO A 3 -12.00 -0.43 4.27
CA PRO A 3 -11.96 -1.39 3.18
C PRO A 3 -11.53 -2.76 3.70
N LYS A 4 -11.83 -3.82 2.93
CA LYS A 4 -11.44 -5.18 3.28
C LYS A 4 -10.52 -5.75 2.22
N CYS A 5 -9.61 -6.62 2.64
CA CYS A 5 -8.81 -7.41 1.72
C CYS A 5 -9.73 -8.30 0.87
N PRO A 6 -9.63 -8.29 -0.47
CA PRO A 6 -10.42 -9.18 -1.31
C PRO A 6 -10.05 -10.66 -1.15
N LYS A 7 -8.85 -10.98 -0.65
CA LYS A 7 -8.40 -12.37 -0.44
C LYS A 7 -8.73 -12.91 0.95
N CYS A 8 -8.35 -12.18 2.00
CA CYS A 8 -8.50 -12.68 3.38
C CYS A 8 -9.70 -12.06 4.14
N ASN A 9 -10.43 -11.13 3.52
CA ASN A 9 -11.63 -10.47 4.05
C ASN A 9 -11.46 -9.72 5.39
N LYS A 10 -10.22 -9.56 5.87
CA LYS A 10 -9.90 -8.72 7.03
C LYS A 10 -9.97 -7.25 6.65
N LYS A 11 -10.30 -6.40 7.63
CA LYS A 11 -10.30 -4.95 7.47
C LYS A 11 -8.86 -4.46 7.26
N ILE A 12 -8.69 -3.48 6.38
CA ILE A 12 -7.40 -2.89 6.05
C ILE A 12 -7.43 -1.42 6.48
N GLU A 13 -6.52 -1.07 7.39
CA GLU A 13 -6.29 0.32 7.82
C GLU A 13 -5.11 0.95 7.08
N GLU A 14 -4.12 0.12 6.75
CA GLU A 14 -2.85 0.42 6.07
C GLU A 14 -2.45 -0.71 5.11
N LEU A 15 -1.58 -0.40 4.14
CA LEU A 15 -0.99 -1.35 3.20
C LEU A 15 0.50 -1.50 3.50
N ARG A 16 1.04 -2.70 3.32
CA ARG A 16 2.49 -2.91 3.40
C ARG A 16 3.11 -2.55 2.06
N TYR A 17 4.02 -1.59 2.06
CA TYR A 17 4.77 -1.18 0.89
C TYR A 17 6.05 -2.02 0.75
N TYR A 18 6.28 -2.56 -0.43
CA TYR A 18 7.53 -3.18 -0.83
C TYR A 18 8.06 -2.46 -2.05
N GLU A 19 9.37 -2.21 -2.05
CA GLU A 19 10.06 -1.59 -3.16
C GLU A 19 11.29 -2.42 -3.51
N ARG A 20 11.48 -2.67 -4.80
CA ARG A 20 12.71 -3.26 -5.29
C ARG A 20 13.75 -2.16 -5.51
N VAL A 21 14.77 -2.15 -4.67
CA VAL A 21 15.90 -1.23 -4.82
C VAL A 21 17.17 -1.98 -5.23
N ASP A 22 17.99 -1.34 -6.06
CA ASP A 22 19.35 -1.82 -6.32
C ASP A 22 20.26 -1.30 -5.22
N ASN A 23 20.87 -2.21 -4.47
CA ASN A 23 21.78 -1.84 -3.39
C ASN A 23 23.22 -2.12 -3.83
N SER A 24 24.01 -1.05 -3.98
CA SER A 24 25.44 -1.18 -4.22
C SER A 24 26.17 -1.36 -2.89
N LEU A 25 27.07 -2.33 -2.82
CA LEU A 25 27.88 -2.63 -1.64
C LEU A 25 29.33 -2.76 -2.06
N TRP A 26 30.24 -2.28 -1.22
CA TRP A 26 31.66 -2.53 -1.39
C TRP A 26 31.97 -3.93 -0.87
N PHE A 27 32.49 -4.78 -1.74
CA PHE A 27 32.90 -6.14 -1.38
C PHE A 27 34.41 -6.19 -1.20
N SER A 28 34.85 -6.68 -0.04
CA SER A 28 36.26 -6.93 0.24
C SER A 28 36.44 -8.25 0.98
N VAL A 29 37.68 -8.72 1.06
CA VAL A 29 38.06 -9.89 1.84
C VAL A 29 39.14 -9.45 2.81
N ASP A 30 39.00 -9.83 4.07
CA ASP A 30 39.96 -9.44 5.11
C ASP A 30 41.24 -10.29 5.09
N GLU A 31 42.16 -10.03 6.02
CA GLU A 31 43.42 -10.78 6.15
C GLU A 31 43.25 -12.26 6.51
N ASN A 32 42.08 -12.66 7.02
CA ASN A 32 41.75 -14.04 7.38
C ASN A 32 41.04 -14.77 6.23
N GLY A 33 40.69 -14.07 5.14
CA GLY A 33 39.94 -14.64 4.03
C GLY A 33 38.42 -14.53 4.18
N GLU A 34 37.93 -13.77 5.15
CA GLU A 34 36.50 -13.61 5.42
C GLU A 34 35.88 -12.48 4.58
N PRO A 35 34.68 -12.67 4.00
CA PRO A 35 34.02 -11.66 3.19
C PRO A 35 33.47 -10.52 4.05
N ASN A 36 33.69 -9.28 3.61
CA ASN A 36 33.14 -8.07 4.19
C ASN A 36 32.31 -7.31 3.14
N TYR A 37 31.19 -6.74 3.61
CA TYR A 37 30.27 -5.94 2.80
C TYR A 37 30.06 -4.61 3.52
N GLU A 38 30.61 -3.53 2.97
CA GLU A 38 30.48 -2.18 3.54
C GLU A 38 29.46 -1.35 2.76
N GLY A 39 28.74 -0.51 3.49
CA GLY A 39 27.62 0.26 2.97
C GLY A 39 28.02 1.07 1.73
N GLY A 40 27.35 0.79 0.60
CA GLY A 40 27.37 1.64 -0.57
C GLY A 40 26.07 2.44 -0.67
N GLU A 41 25.63 2.70 -1.89
CA GLU A 41 24.46 3.53 -2.20
C GLU A 41 23.25 2.67 -2.58
N ILE A 42 22.07 3.10 -2.12
CA ILE A 42 20.80 2.62 -2.65
C ILE A 42 20.54 3.40 -3.95
N ILE A 43 20.56 2.68 -5.08
CA ILE A 43 20.34 3.23 -6.40
C ILE A 43 18.86 3.08 -6.73
N TYR A 44 18.20 4.22 -6.96
CA TYR A 44 16.87 4.28 -7.55
C TYR A 44 17.05 4.51 -9.04
N ASP A 45 16.85 3.46 -9.83
CA ASP A 45 16.96 3.53 -11.30
C ASP A 45 15.73 4.18 -11.96
N GLY A 46 14.73 4.59 -11.16
CA GLY A 46 13.48 5.20 -11.61
C GLY A 46 12.50 4.20 -12.23
N ALA A 47 12.87 2.92 -12.29
CA ALA A 47 12.03 1.80 -12.69
C ALA A 47 11.69 0.93 -11.47
N THR A 48 11.49 1.57 -10.32
CA THR A 48 11.20 0.89 -9.07
C THR A 48 9.83 0.22 -9.16
N ASP A 49 9.85 -1.11 -9.27
CA ASP A 49 8.66 -1.93 -9.03
C ASP A 49 8.30 -1.81 -7.56
N PHE A 50 7.12 -1.23 -7.28
CA PHE A 50 6.56 -1.16 -5.94
C PHE A 50 5.25 -1.94 -5.83
N ASP A 51 5.10 -2.65 -4.72
CA ASP A 51 3.93 -3.44 -4.36
C ASP A 51 3.28 -2.89 -3.09
N PHE A 52 1.97 -2.72 -3.13
CA PHE A 52 1.13 -2.41 -1.98
C PHE A 52 0.33 -3.64 -1.58
N CYS A 53 0.76 -4.30 -0.51
CA CYS A 53 0.25 -5.59 -0.08
C CYS A 53 -0.69 -5.50 1.11
N CYS A 54 -1.57 -6.49 1.25
CA CYS A 54 -2.36 -6.70 2.45
C CYS A 54 -1.43 -7.03 3.65
N PRO A 55 -1.54 -6.34 4.79
CA PRO A 55 -0.68 -6.60 5.95
C PRO A 55 -0.93 -7.97 6.59
N GLU A 56 -2.09 -8.57 6.34
CA GLU A 56 -2.54 -9.79 7.02
C GLU A 56 -2.26 -11.08 6.23
N CYS A 57 -2.29 -11.03 4.91
CA CYS A 57 -2.06 -12.21 4.06
C CYS A 57 -0.97 -11.99 3.01
N SER A 58 -0.31 -10.82 3.02
CA SER A 58 0.79 -10.46 2.13
C SER A 58 0.47 -10.44 0.63
N GLU A 59 -0.80 -10.62 0.24
CA GLU A 59 -1.23 -10.50 -1.15
C GLU A 59 -0.98 -9.08 -1.67
N THR A 60 -0.34 -8.95 -2.83
CA THR A 60 -0.25 -7.70 -3.59
C THR A 60 -1.64 -7.26 -4.04
N LEU A 61 -2.07 -6.09 -3.57
CA LEU A 61 -3.38 -5.52 -3.94
C LEU A 61 -3.25 -4.51 -5.08
N PHE A 62 -2.16 -3.73 -5.09
CA PHE A 62 -1.89 -2.70 -6.09
C PHE A 62 -0.39 -2.61 -6.36
N THR A 63 -0.05 -2.17 -7.57
CA THR A 63 1.32 -1.80 -7.99
C THR A 63 1.36 -0.33 -8.45
N ASP A 64 0.36 0.43 -8.03
CA ASP A 64 0.09 1.81 -8.44
C ASP A 64 -0.30 2.57 -7.18
N GLU A 65 0.48 3.60 -6.87
CA GLU A 65 0.33 4.36 -5.62
C GLU A 65 -1.01 5.11 -5.58
N GLU A 66 -1.47 5.67 -6.69
CA GLU A 66 -2.74 6.40 -6.75
C GLU A 66 -3.92 5.47 -6.42
N LYS A 67 -3.93 4.25 -6.96
CA LYS A 67 -4.95 3.24 -6.64
C LYS A 67 -4.87 2.77 -5.19
N ALA A 68 -3.67 2.60 -4.65
CA ALA A 68 -3.48 2.25 -3.25
C ALA A 68 -4.03 3.34 -2.31
N ILE A 69 -3.77 4.61 -2.66
CA ILE A 69 -4.30 5.78 -1.96
C ILE A 69 -5.82 5.83 -2.08
N GLU A 70 -6.38 5.66 -3.28
CA GLU A 70 -7.83 5.67 -3.51
C GLU A 70 -8.53 4.58 -2.69
N PHE A 71 -7.98 3.36 -2.66
CA PHE A 71 -8.49 2.25 -1.86
C PHE A 71 -8.58 2.61 -0.37
N LEU A 72 -7.55 3.27 0.17
CA LEU A 72 -7.53 3.70 1.56
C LEU A 72 -8.37 4.97 1.82
N LYS A 73 -8.59 5.83 0.82
CA LYS A 73 -9.42 7.05 0.93
C LYS A 73 -10.91 6.79 0.71
N ASN A 74 -11.28 5.73 0.00
CA ASN A 74 -12.67 5.28 -0.17
C ASN A 74 -13.34 4.84 1.16
N LYS A 75 -12.71 5.12 2.30
CA LYS A 75 -13.28 5.03 3.65
C LYS A 75 -14.58 5.84 3.80
N ASP A 76 -14.77 6.93 3.03
CA ASP A 76 -15.81 7.92 3.32
C ASP A 76 -16.80 8.22 2.18
N GLU A 77 -16.43 8.11 0.91
CA GLU A 77 -17.22 8.64 -0.21
C GLU A 77 -18.58 7.93 -0.38
N LEU A 78 -18.61 6.60 -0.23
CA LEU A 78 -19.86 5.83 -0.28
C LEU A 78 -20.79 6.18 0.89
N GLN A 79 -20.26 6.55 2.06
CA GLN A 79 -21.08 6.92 3.21
C GLN A 79 -21.70 8.29 3.04
N GLU A 80 -20.95 9.27 2.51
CA GLU A 80 -21.50 10.60 2.23
C GLU A 80 -22.58 10.54 1.14
N LEU A 81 -22.34 9.81 0.05
CA LEU A 81 -23.36 9.59 -1.00
C LEU A 81 -24.62 8.89 -0.47
N VAL A 82 -24.46 7.90 0.42
CA VAL A 82 -25.60 7.21 1.06
C VAL A 82 -26.34 8.15 2.02
N LYS A 83 -25.63 8.94 2.84
CA LYS A 83 -26.24 9.93 3.75
C LYS A 83 -27.02 10.98 2.96
N GLU A 84 -26.46 11.52 1.89
CA GLU A 84 -27.14 12.49 1.03
C GLU A 84 -28.42 11.91 0.41
N LYS A 85 -28.37 10.67 -0.10
CA LYS A 85 -29.55 10.00 -0.67
C LYS A 85 -30.61 9.75 0.41
N ILE A 86 -30.23 9.28 1.60
CA ILE A 86 -31.15 9.07 2.72
C ILE A 86 -31.82 10.39 3.14
N ASN A 87 -31.06 11.49 3.21
CA ASN A 87 -31.60 12.80 3.57
C ASN A 87 -32.60 13.33 2.52
N LYS A 88 -32.29 13.16 1.21
CA LYS A 88 -33.22 13.50 0.12
C LYS A 88 -34.53 12.71 0.22
N ILE A 89 -34.47 11.41 0.55
CA ILE A 89 -35.65 10.56 0.72
C ILE A 89 -36.49 10.97 1.94
N LYS A 90 -35.85 11.30 3.08
CA LYS A 90 -36.55 11.75 4.30
C LYS A 90 -37.24 13.09 4.11
N ASN A 91 -36.59 14.03 3.41
CA ASN A 91 -37.14 15.35 3.16
C ASN A 91 -38.21 15.36 2.04
N GLY A 92 -38.13 14.44 1.08
CA GLY A 92 -39.14 14.26 0.02
C GLY A 92 -40.41 13.51 0.44
N LYS A 93 -40.47 12.95 1.67
CA LYS A 93 -41.62 12.21 2.21
C LYS A 93 -42.55 13.05 3.11
N ARG A 94 -42.35 14.37 3.19
CA ARG A 94 -43.33 15.30 3.78
C ARG A 94 -44.48 15.48 2.78
N ILE A 95 -45.44 14.57 2.82
CA ILE A 95 -46.82 14.75 2.32
C ILE A 95 -47.73 14.64 3.54
#